data_AF-A0A523PJA0-F1
#
_entry.id   AF-A0A523PJA0-F1
#
_cell.length_a   1.000
_cell.length_b   1.000
_cell.length_c   1.000
_cell.angle_alpha   90.00
_cell.angle_beta   90.00
_cell.angle_gamma   90.00
#
_symmetry.space_group_name_H-M   'P 1'
#
loop_
_entity.id
_entity.type
_entity.pdbx_description
1 polymer ?
#
loop_
_entity_poly.entity_id
_entity_poly.type
_entity_poly.pdbx_seq_one_letter_code
_entity_poly.pdbx_strand_id
1 'polypeptide(L)' 'QVQQYRNGQEKVFGYFVGQVMKATGGKANPKQVNEILKKKLND' A
#
# COMPACT_ATOMS: atom_id res chain seq x y z
N GLN A 1 -0.66 -7.22 21.46
CA GLN A 1 -1.80 -7.34 20.51
C GLN A 1 -1.90 -6.15 19.55
N VAL A 2 -1.82 -4.88 19.99
CA VAL A 2 -1.89 -3.70 19.09
C VAL A 2 -0.79 -3.63 18.03
N GLN A 3 0.47 -3.98 18.37
CA GLN A 3 1.58 -3.99 17.40
C GLN A 3 1.40 -5.04 16.30
N GLN A 4 0.87 -6.23 16.62
CA GLN A 4 0.63 -7.29 15.62
C GLN A 4 -0.48 -6.89 14.63
N TYR A 5 -1.52 -6.21 15.12
CA TYR A 5 -2.58 -5.67 14.27
C TYR A 5 -2.02 -4.63 13.29
N ARG A 6 -1.23 -3.67 13.78
CA ARG A 6 -0.56 -2.67 12.93
C ARG A 6 0.41 -3.30 11.94
N ASN A 7 1.20 -4.29 12.35
CA ASN A 7 2.12 -5.01 11.47
C ASN A 7 1.37 -5.78 10.35
N GLY A 8 0.20 -6.33 10.66
CA GLY A 8 -0.66 -6.97 9.68
C GLY A 8 -1.16 -5.98 8.62
N GLN A 9 -1.58 -4.79 9.05
CA GLN A 9 -2.01 -3.72 8.14
C GLN A 9 -0.86 -3.22 7.26
N GLU A 10 0.34 -3.01 7.81
CA GLU A 10 1.50 -2.57 7.03
C GLU A 10 1.93 -3.60 5.98
N LYS A 11 1.87 -4.89 6.32
CA LYS A 11 2.22 -5.98 5.39
C LYS A 11 1.26 -6.07 4.21
N VAL A 12 -0.04 -5.93 4.48
CA VAL A 12 -1.09 -5.90 3.46
C VAL A 12 -0.96 -4.64 2.59
N PHE A 13 -0.62 -3.50 3.19
CA PHE A 13 -0.38 -2.26 2.46
C PHE A 13 0.79 -2.39 1.48
N GLY A 14 1.93 -2.90 1.94
CA GLY A 14 3.11 -3.14 1.10
C GLY A 14 2.84 -4.11 -0.07
N TYR A 15 1.99 -5.12 0.15
CA TYR A 15 1.54 -6.02 -0.91
C TYR A 15 0.80 -5.26 -2.03
N PHE A 16 -0.16 -4.39 -1.69
CA PHE A 16 -0.91 -3.64 -2.68
C PHE A 16 -0.06 -2.61 -3.43
N VAL A 17 0.87 -1.94 -2.75
CA VAL A 17 1.84 -1.05 -3.40
C VAL A 17 2.64 -1.83 -4.46
N GLY A 18 3.12 -3.02 -4.11
CA GLY A 18 3.84 -3.91 -5.04
C GLY A 18 2.99 -4.31 -6.26
N GLN A 19 1.72 -4.66 -6.06
CA GLN A 19 0.80 -4.99 -7.16
C GLN A 19 0.57 -3.79 -8.10
N VAL A 20 0.36 -2.59 -7.55
CA VAL A 20 0.17 -1.37 -8.37
C VAL A 20 1.44 -1.03 -9.14
N MET A 21 2.60 -1.13 -8.48
CA MET A 21 3.88 -0.87 -9.15
C MET A 21 4.15 -1.88 -10.28
N LYS A 22 3.80 -3.15 -10.07
CA LYS A 22 3.91 -4.19 -11.09
C LYS A 22 2.95 -3.95 -12.26
N ALA A 23 1.68 -3.64 -11.98
CA ALA A 23 0.66 -3.38 -13.00
C ALA A 23 1.00 -2.15 -13.87
N THR A 24 1.66 -1.15 -13.27
CA THR A 24 2.10 0.06 -13.97
C THR A 24 3.48 -0.09 -14.63
N GLY A 25 4.13 -1.25 -14.48
CA GLY A 25 5.46 -1.52 -15.02
C GLY A 25 6.53 -0.56 -14.46
N GLY A 26 6.41 -0.14 -13.21
CA GLY A 26 7.33 0.82 -12.59
C GLY A 26 7.11 2.28 -12.98
N LYS A 27 6.11 2.59 -13.81
CA LYS A 27 5.86 3.97 -14.29
C LYS A 27 5.14 4.86 -13.27
N ALA A 28 4.40 4.28 -12.34
CA ALA A 28 3.69 5.05 -11.32
C ALA A 28 4.66 5.60 -10.26
N ASN A 29 4.36 6.80 -9.76
CA ASN A 29 5.16 7.38 -8.69
C ASN A 29 4.82 6.71 -7.34
N PRO A 30 5.80 6.14 -6.61
CA PRO A 30 5.56 5.47 -5.32
C PRO A 30 4.87 6.37 -4.28
N LYS A 31 5.12 7.68 -4.28
CA LYS A 31 4.45 8.63 -3.38
C LYS A 31 2.95 8.73 -3.70
N GLN A 32 2.60 8.91 -4.96
CA GLN A 32 1.20 8.98 -5.39
C GLN A 32 0.46 7.66 -5.14
N VAL A 33 1.11 6.53 -5.41
CA VAL A 33 0.55 5.20 -5.13
C VAL A 33 0.25 5.04 -3.63
N ASN A 34 1.19 5.43 -2.77
CA ASN A 34 0.98 5.40 -1.31
C ASN A 34 -0.16 6.31 -0.86
N GLU A 35 -0.27 7.53 -1.39
CA GLU A 35 -1.35 8.47 -1.05
C GLU A 35 -2.73 7.94 -1.48
N ILE A 36 -2.83 7.41 -2.70
CA ILE A 36 -4.08 6.85 -3.22
C ILE A 36 -4.49 5.61 -2.44
N LEU A 37 -3.56 4.70 -2.14
CA LEU A 37 -3.83 3.50 -1.34
C LEU A 37 -4.24 3.84 0.08
N LYS A 38 -3.58 4.81 0.73
CA LYS A 38 -3.97 5.28 2.07
C LYS A 38 -5.37 5.86 2.08
N LYS A 39 -5.75 6.64 1.06
CA LYS A 39 -7.11 7.16 0.92
C LYS A 39 -8.12 6.02 0.74
N LYS A 40 -7.86 5.09 -0.18
CA LYS A 40 -8.78 3.98 -0.50
C LYS A 40 -8.94 2.92 0.59
N LEU A 41 -7.97 2.77 1.50
CA LEU A 41 -7.96 1.75 2.56
C LEU A 41 -8.33 2.30 3.94
N ASN A 42 -8.40 3.62 4.10
CA ASN A 42 -8.83 4.29 5.34
C ASN A 42 -10.26 4.85 5.25
N ASP A 43 -10.91 4.74 4.08
CA ASP A 43 -12.36 4.91 3.89
C ASP A 43 -13.04 3.53 4.00
#